data_AF-A0A2N3FAU5-F1
#
_entry.id   AF-A0A2N3FAU5-F1
#
_cell.length_a   1.000
_cell.length_b   1.000
_cell.length_c   1.000
_cell.angle_alpha   90.00
_cell.angle_beta   90.00
_cell.angle_gamma   90.00
#
_symmetry.space_group_name_H-M   'P 1'
#
loop_
_entity.id
_entity.type
_entity.pdbx_description
1 polymer ?
#
loop_
_entity_poly.entity_id
_entity_poly.type
_entity_poly.pdbx_seq_one_letter_code
_entity_poly.pdbx_strand_id
1 'polypeptide(L)'
;SYALRPLPDPSGAPVPSHGVTTVHTIGDMNVPINAGIGFARASGAVPFLPQDGVYTSTGVIKVPDVTSGDQLGLRATLYPSAVPTTDGGIVSVNPQSTNPVILLTAYTGDLGLDSGIPQNVYQLDESQLSPVRGDDGLPLVVDLRPGDTITLPDGLGTVTWDSLPRFVALDLRADPSLPWILGTSLASLLGIGISLFAPRRRLWLILTPGDEEHTLVEAAALAPPHDEAATRALASALAVASGKPAPRPRAYQEDL
;
A
#
# COMPACT_ATOMS: atom_id res chain seq x y z
N SER A 1 -1.78 -7.00 11.53
CA SER A 1 -1.27 -8.25 10.93
C SER A 1 -1.11 -8.01 9.44
N TYR A 2 0.12 -7.87 8.97
CA TYR A 2 0.40 -7.64 7.55
C TYR A 2 0.42 -9.00 6.85
N ALA A 3 -0.70 -9.41 6.28
CA ALA A 3 -0.76 -10.58 5.42
C ALA A 3 -0.59 -10.07 3.97
N LEU A 4 0.60 -10.28 3.41
CA LEU A 4 0.85 -10.04 2.00
C LEU A 4 0.01 -11.03 1.19
N ARG A 5 -1.07 -10.55 0.58
CA ARG A 5 -1.90 -11.35 -0.33
C ARG A 5 -1.22 -11.31 -1.71
N PRO A 6 -0.90 -12.46 -2.33
CA PRO A 6 -0.26 -12.48 -3.65
C PRO A 6 -1.15 -11.83 -4.71
N LEU A 7 -0.56 -11.09 -5.65
CA LEU A 7 -1.26 -10.55 -6.80
C LEU A 7 -1.46 -11.69 -7.83
N PRO A 8 -2.69 -11.98 -8.29
CA PRO A 8 -2.92 -12.97 -9.34
C PRO A 8 -2.46 -12.45 -10.72
N ASP A 9 -2.07 -13.36 -11.61
CA ASP A 9 -1.82 -13.04 -13.01
C ASP A 9 -3.14 -12.73 -13.77
N PRO A 10 -3.10 -12.29 -15.05
CA PRO A 10 -4.30 -12.01 -15.84
C PRO A 10 -5.22 -13.22 -16.06
N SER A 11 -4.77 -14.45 -15.76
CA SER A 11 -5.55 -15.69 -15.84
C SER A 11 -6.14 -16.12 -14.49
N GLY A 12 -5.85 -15.39 -13.40
CA GLY A 12 -6.29 -15.71 -12.05
C GLY A 12 -5.45 -16.78 -11.34
N ALA A 13 -4.33 -17.20 -11.92
CA ALA A 13 -3.42 -18.14 -11.29
C ALA A 13 -2.53 -17.41 -10.26
N PRO A 14 -2.26 -18.01 -9.09
CA PRO A 14 -1.31 -17.46 -8.13
C PRO A 14 0.11 -17.50 -8.72
N VAL A 15 0.73 -16.35 -8.89
CA VAL A 15 2.14 -16.26 -9.30
C VAL A 15 3.02 -16.63 -8.11
N PRO A 16 3.88 -17.68 -8.18
CA PRO A 16 4.80 -17.99 -7.10
C PRO A 16 5.83 -16.88 -6.95
N SER A 17 5.87 -16.24 -5.77
CA SER A 17 6.79 -15.16 -5.45
C SER A 17 8.04 -15.69 -4.78
N HIS A 18 9.21 -15.54 -5.40
CA HIS A 18 10.49 -15.78 -4.76
C HIS A 18 11.51 -14.71 -5.19
N GLY A 19 11.73 -13.73 -4.32
CA GLY A 19 13.00 -13.03 -4.22
C GLY A 19 13.69 -13.57 -2.98
N VAL A 20 14.44 -14.66 -3.14
CA VAL A 20 15.17 -15.34 -2.06
C VAL A 20 16.63 -14.94 -2.21
N THR A 21 17.26 -14.48 -1.12
CA THR A 21 18.71 -14.63 -0.96
C THR A 21 18.88 -15.76 0.03
N THR A 22 19.37 -16.88 -0.48
CA THR A 22 19.48 -18.12 0.28
C THR A 22 20.88 -18.25 0.86
N VAL A 23 21.03 -18.11 2.18
CA VAL A 23 22.28 -18.46 2.88
C VAL A 23 22.12 -19.86 3.42
N HIS A 24 22.88 -20.81 2.87
CA HIS A 24 22.90 -22.19 3.35
C HIS A 24 24.02 -22.35 4.39
N THR A 25 23.64 -22.55 5.66
CA THR A 25 24.57 -23.10 6.66
C THR A 25 24.26 -24.59 6.86
N ILE A 26 25.27 -25.38 7.22
CA ILE A 26 25.14 -26.84 7.35
C ILE A 26 24.14 -27.15 8.48
N GLY A 27 22.99 -27.72 8.12
CA GLY A 27 22.00 -28.24 9.06
C GLY A 27 20.55 -27.92 8.70
N ASP A 28 20.01 -28.70 7.78
CA ASP A 28 18.59 -28.89 7.45
C ASP A 28 17.81 -27.87 6.60
N MET A 29 16.96 -28.48 5.77
CA MET A 29 16.16 -27.93 4.68
C MET A 29 14.99 -27.05 5.17
N ASN A 30 14.86 -25.90 4.51
CA ASN A 30 13.61 -25.21 4.15
C ASN A 30 12.70 -24.67 5.28
N VAL A 31 12.84 -23.38 5.63
CA VAL A 31 11.79 -22.61 6.34
C VAL A 31 11.78 -21.14 5.86
N PRO A 32 10.66 -20.60 5.36
CA PRO A 32 10.55 -19.19 4.97
C PRO A 32 9.82 -18.37 6.04
N ILE A 33 10.43 -17.28 6.56
CA ILE A 33 9.71 -16.25 7.33
C ILE A 33 10.30 -14.85 7.06
N ASN A 34 9.38 -13.88 6.93
CA ASN A 34 9.62 -12.44 6.76
C ASN A 34 9.99 -11.73 8.09
N ALA A 35 10.87 -10.73 7.93
CA ALA A 35 11.04 -9.52 8.75
C ALA A 35 11.37 -9.66 10.25
N GLY A 36 12.57 -9.16 10.59
CA GLY A 36 12.85 -8.48 11.85
C GLY A 36 13.18 -9.40 13.03
N ILE A 37 14.34 -9.10 13.63
CA ILE A 37 14.87 -9.67 14.87
C ILE A 37 15.43 -11.10 14.67
N GLY A 38 16.71 -11.23 14.97
CA GLY A 38 17.58 -12.28 14.43
C GLY A 38 17.26 -13.69 14.89
N PHE A 39 17.55 -14.62 14.00
CA PHE A 39 17.95 -15.98 14.33
C PHE A 39 19.01 -16.39 13.32
N ALA A 40 20.08 -17.01 13.78
CA ALA A 40 21.02 -17.62 12.87
C ALA A 40 20.33 -18.70 12.05
N ARG A 41 20.79 -18.86 10.80
CA ARG A 41 20.04 -19.33 9.61
C ARG A 41 19.30 -18.19 8.89
N ALA A 42 20.04 -17.13 8.55
CA ALA A 42 19.51 -15.96 7.85
C ALA A 42 19.35 -16.22 6.33
N SER A 43 18.29 -16.93 5.92
CA SER A 43 17.80 -16.89 4.55
C SER A 43 16.74 -15.80 4.46
N GLY A 44 17.05 -14.66 3.83
CA GLY A 44 16.14 -13.52 3.73
C GLY A 44 16.76 -12.30 3.06
N ALA A 45 15.91 -11.40 2.57
CA ALA A 45 16.37 -10.16 1.94
C ALA A 45 16.93 -9.20 3.01
N VAL A 46 18.20 -8.84 2.89
CA VAL A 46 18.86 -7.84 3.74
C VAL A 46 18.63 -6.46 3.13
N PRO A 47 18.05 -5.49 3.87
CA PRO A 47 17.88 -4.14 3.35
C PRO A 47 19.24 -3.43 3.28
N PHE A 48 19.55 -2.88 2.10
CA PHE A 48 20.69 -2.01 1.87
C PHE A 48 20.19 -0.56 1.81
N LEU A 49 20.70 0.30 2.69
CA LEU A 49 20.34 1.72 2.72
C LEU A 49 21.27 2.52 1.83
N PRO A 50 20.74 3.26 0.83
CA PRO A 50 21.54 4.19 0.04
C PRO A 50 22.19 5.26 0.90
N GLN A 51 23.47 5.49 0.68
CA GLN A 51 24.30 6.49 1.36
C GLN A 51 24.54 7.72 0.46
N ASP A 52 24.35 7.59 -0.86
CA ASP A 52 24.62 8.63 -1.84
C ASP A 52 23.66 8.58 -3.06
N GLY A 53 23.84 9.52 -3.99
CA GLY A 53 23.05 9.64 -5.22
C GLY A 53 23.35 8.60 -6.31
N VAL A 54 24.38 7.76 -6.12
CA VAL A 54 24.72 6.64 -7.02
C VAL A 54 24.36 5.28 -6.39
N TYR A 55 23.54 5.33 -5.33
CA TYR A 55 23.02 4.19 -4.59
C TYR A 55 24.10 3.25 -4.05
N THR A 56 25.29 3.78 -3.71
CA THR A 56 26.20 3.07 -2.81
C THR A 56 25.43 2.83 -1.52
N SER A 57 25.27 1.57 -1.14
CA SER A 57 24.34 1.21 -0.07
C SER A 57 25.02 0.34 0.97
N THR A 58 24.65 0.52 2.24
CA THR A 58 25.19 -0.28 3.34
C THR A 58 24.11 -1.18 3.91
N GLY A 59 24.44 -2.45 4.09
CA GLY A 59 23.64 -3.46 4.76
C GLY A 59 24.39 -4.01 5.98
N VAL A 60 23.64 -4.39 7.00
CA VAL A 60 24.18 -4.99 8.23
C VAL A 60 23.42 -6.27 8.52
N ILE A 61 24.18 -7.32 8.86
CA ILE A 61 23.65 -8.62 9.24
C ILE A 61 24.18 -8.93 10.63
N LYS A 62 23.27 -9.22 11.56
CA LYS A 62 23.58 -9.54 12.95
C LYS A 62 23.16 -10.99 13.20
N VAL A 63 24.12 -11.84 13.54
CA VAL A 63 23.94 -13.27 13.76
C VAL A 63 24.21 -13.56 15.24
N PRO A 64 23.19 -13.48 16.10
CA PRO A 64 23.35 -13.66 17.55
C PRO A 64 23.56 -15.13 17.97
N ASP A 65 23.19 -16.08 17.13
CA ASP A 65 23.19 -17.50 17.45
C ASP A 65 24.28 -18.21 16.63
N VAL A 66 25.41 -18.53 17.24
CA VAL A 66 26.47 -19.30 16.58
C VAL A 66 26.61 -20.63 17.28
N THR A 67 26.81 -21.71 16.51
CA THR A 67 26.88 -23.07 17.06
C THR A 67 27.99 -23.23 18.11
N SER A 68 29.03 -22.42 18.01
CA SER A 68 30.09 -22.29 19.01
C SER A 68 30.82 -20.96 18.82
N GLY A 69 31.07 -20.23 19.92
CA GLY A 69 31.87 -19.01 19.90
C GLY A 69 31.07 -17.73 20.11
N ASP A 70 31.68 -16.60 19.75
CA ASP A 70 31.10 -15.26 19.88
C ASP A 70 30.15 -14.92 18.74
N GLN A 71 29.22 -13.99 18.96
CA GLN A 71 28.23 -13.59 17.97
C GLN A 71 28.91 -12.96 16.74
N LEU A 72 28.30 -13.11 15.56
CA LEU A 72 28.87 -12.66 14.29
C LEU A 72 28.10 -11.45 13.73
N GLY A 73 28.83 -10.37 13.46
CA GLY A 73 28.34 -9.18 12.77
C GLY A 73 28.97 -9.09 11.38
N LEU A 74 28.16 -8.88 10.34
CA LEU A 74 28.62 -8.62 9.00
C LEU A 74 28.17 -7.22 8.57
N ARG A 75 29.10 -6.45 8.01
CA ARG A 75 28.81 -5.19 7.33
C ARG A 75 29.14 -5.35 5.86
N ALA A 76 28.16 -5.07 5.02
CA ALA A 76 28.24 -5.21 3.57
C ALA A 76 27.99 -3.85 2.90
N THR A 77 28.89 -3.44 2.01
CA THR A 77 28.70 -2.23 1.19
C THR A 77 28.49 -2.64 -0.25
N LEU A 78 27.31 -2.37 -0.78
CA LEU A 78 26.95 -2.61 -2.17
C LEU A 78 27.35 -1.42 -3.03
N TYR A 79 28.10 -1.70 -4.09
CA TYR A 79 28.44 -0.78 -5.17
C TYR A 79 27.70 -1.24 -6.43
N PRO A 80 26.58 -0.60 -6.83
CA PRO A 80 25.78 -1.03 -7.98
C PRO A 80 26.54 -1.09 -9.31
N SER A 81 27.47 -0.16 -9.53
CA SER A 81 28.32 -0.09 -10.71
C SER A 81 29.77 0.12 -10.29
N ALA A 82 30.36 -0.94 -9.74
CA ALA A 82 31.71 -0.92 -9.23
C ALA A 82 32.74 -0.60 -10.33
N VAL A 83 33.56 0.42 -10.09
CA VAL A 83 34.73 0.78 -10.88
C VAL A 83 35.93 0.88 -9.94
N PRO A 84 37.08 0.27 -10.28
CA PRO A 84 38.29 0.40 -9.48
C PRO A 84 38.85 1.82 -9.59
N THR A 85 39.28 2.38 -8.46
CA THR A 85 39.98 3.66 -8.38
C THR A 85 41.48 3.45 -8.57
N THR A 86 42.21 4.49 -8.99
CA THR A 86 43.68 4.48 -9.10
C THR A 86 44.41 4.10 -7.81
N ASP A 87 43.77 4.34 -6.65
CA ASP A 87 44.32 4.05 -5.33
C ASP A 87 43.98 2.63 -4.82
N GLY A 88 43.42 1.77 -5.68
CA GLY A 88 43.06 0.38 -5.34
C GLY A 88 41.72 0.21 -4.63
N GLY A 89 40.97 1.29 -4.42
CA GLY A 89 39.60 1.25 -3.89
C GLY A 89 38.53 0.93 -4.96
N ILE A 90 37.27 0.83 -4.53
CA ILE A 90 36.11 0.64 -5.41
C ILE A 90 35.13 1.80 -5.18
N VAL A 91 34.58 2.34 -6.27
CA VAL A 91 33.52 3.36 -6.23
C VAL A 91 32.36 2.98 -7.16
N SER A 92 31.16 3.47 -6.85
CA SER A 92 30.01 3.39 -7.75
C SER A 92 29.95 4.64 -8.63
N VAL A 93 29.72 4.50 -9.93
CA VAL A 93 29.66 5.63 -10.88
C VAL A 93 28.25 5.90 -11.42
N ASN A 94 27.32 4.97 -11.19
CA ASN A 94 25.97 4.99 -11.73
C ASN A 94 25.01 4.26 -10.77
N PRO A 95 23.78 4.79 -10.55
CA PRO A 95 22.75 4.10 -9.78
C PRO A 95 22.27 2.77 -10.38
N GLN A 96 22.49 2.54 -11.68
CA GLN A 96 22.13 1.28 -12.33
C GLN A 96 23.06 0.14 -11.89
N SER A 97 22.48 -1.01 -11.61
CA SER A 97 23.21 -2.22 -11.22
C SER A 97 23.82 -2.93 -12.44
N THR A 98 24.82 -2.31 -13.08
CA THR A 98 25.49 -2.87 -14.27
C THR A 98 26.69 -3.75 -13.95
N ASN A 99 27.38 -3.48 -12.84
CA ASN A 99 28.50 -4.28 -12.34
C ASN A 99 28.47 -4.26 -10.81
N PRO A 100 27.51 -4.96 -10.20
CA PRO A 100 27.30 -4.84 -8.77
C PRO A 100 28.34 -5.67 -8.01
N VAL A 101 28.98 -5.05 -7.02
CA VAL A 101 29.95 -5.69 -6.12
C VAL A 101 29.57 -5.39 -4.69
N ILE A 102 29.65 -6.38 -3.81
CA ILE A 102 29.52 -6.20 -2.36
C ILE A 102 30.91 -6.31 -1.74
N LEU A 103 31.30 -5.31 -0.96
CA LEU A 103 32.45 -5.38 -0.08
C LEU A 103 31.96 -5.83 1.30
N LEU A 104 32.34 -7.03 1.72
CA LEU A 104 31.96 -7.62 2.99
C LEU A 104 33.09 -7.52 4.00
N THR A 105 32.75 -7.07 5.20
CA THR A 105 33.61 -7.12 6.39
C THR A 105 32.90 -7.89 7.50
N ALA A 106 33.63 -8.76 8.17
CA ALA A 106 33.10 -9.62 9.23
C ALA A 106 33.72 -9.27 10.58
N TYR A 107 32.93 -9.42 11.64
CA TYR A 107 33.26 -9.06 13.01
C TYR A 107 32.70 -10.09 13.98
N THR A 108 33.42 -10.40 15.06
CA THR A 108 32.98 -11.31 16.13
C THR A 108 33.02 -10.61 17.48
N GLY A 109 32.05 -10.91 18.36
CA GLY A 109 32.00 -10.37 19.71
C GLY A 109 30.58 -10.31 20.26
N ASP A 110 30.28 -9.30 21.07
CA ASP A 110 28.93 -9.05 21.58
C ASP A 110 28.21 -8.00 20.70
N LEU A 111 27.08 -8.39 20.10
CA LEU A 111 26.26 -7.49 19.26
C LEU A 111 25.37 -6.56 20.08
N GLY A 112 25.36 -6.69 21.41
CA GLY A 112 24.55 -5.90 22.34
C GLY A 112 23.06 -6.21 22.26
N LEU A 113 22.68 -7.31 21.60
CA LEU A 113 21.28 -7.68 21.37
C LEU A 113 20.59 -8.21 22.63
N ASP A 114 21.35 -8.77 23.56
CA ASP A 114 20.84 -9.37 24.80
C ASP A 114 20.62 -8.33 25.91
N SER A 115 21.03 -7.07 25.69
CA SER A 115 20.94 -5.98 26.67
C SER A 115 19.52 -5.43 26.88
N GLY A 116 18.55 -5.82 26.03
CA GLY A 116 17.19 -5.26 26.04
C GLY A 116 17.08 -3.81 25.55
N ILE A 117 18.18 -3.20 25.14
CA ILE A 117 18.21 -1.86 24.56
C ILE A 117 17.94 -1.98 23.05
N PRO A 118 16.97 -1.21 22.49
CA PRO A 118 16.74 -1.20 21.04
C PRO A 118 18.01 -0.84 20.26
N GLN A 119 18.36 -1.66 19.28
CA GLN A 119 19.54 -1.48 18.44
C GLN A 119 19.16 -1.02 17.02
N ASN A 120 20.03 -0.22 16.41
CA ASN A 120 19.88 0.12 14.99
C ASN A 120 20.09 -1.13 14.13
N VAL A 121 19.15 -1.43 13.25
CA VAL A 121 19.23 -2.59 12.33
C VAL A 121 20.07 -2.31 11.09
N TYR A 122 20.30 -1.03 10.78
CA TYR A 122 21.04 -0.58 9.59
C TYR A 122 22.50 -0.22 9.88
N GLN A 123 22.89 -0.23 11.16
CA GLN A 123 24.25 0.06 11.59
C GLN A 123 24.74 -1.02 12.55
N LEU A 124 26.01 -1.39 12.40
CA LEU A 124 26.70 -2.30 13.28
C LEU A 124 27.43 -1.47 14.32
N ASP A 125 27.16 -1.71 15.60
CA ASP A 125 27.95 -1.14 16.68
C ASP A 125 29.20 -2.01 16.84
N GLU A 126 30.35 -1.44 16.52
CA GLU A 126 31.64 -2.14 16.53
C GLU A 126 32.37 -2.00 17.89
N SER A 127 31.78 -1.31 18.88
CA SER A 127 32.44 -1.01 20.15
C SER A 127 32.77 -2.22 21.02
N GLN A 128 32.01 -3.31 20.87
CA GLN A 128 32.23 -4.60 21.54
C GLN A 128 32.55 -5.73 20.54
N LEU A 129 32.93 -5.37 19.32
CA LEU A 129 33.26 -6.32 18.26
C LEU A 129 34.72 -6.23 17.86
N SER A 130 35.29 -7.38 17.52
CA SER A 130 36.62 -7.49 16.93
C SER A 130 36.50 -7.87 15.46
N PRO A 131 37.26 -7.25 14.54
CA PRO A 131 37.23 -7.63 13.14
C PRO A 131 37.76 -9.06 12.98
N VAL A 132 37.05 -9.88 12.22
CA VAL A 132 37.56 -11.17 11.73
C VAL A 132 38.77 -10.87 10.86
N ARG A 133 39.84 -11.65 11.03
CA ARG A 133 41.09 -11.46 10.29
C ARG A 133 41.26 -12.52 9.23
N GLY A 134 41.85 -12.13 8.11
CA GLY A 134 42.28 -13.06 7.07
C GLY A 134 43.57 -13.79 7.48
N ASP A 135 44.02 -14.69 6.61
CA ASP A 135 45.27 -15.45 6.79
C ASP A 135 46.53 -14.57 6.90
N ASP A 136 46.44 -13.33 6.40
CA ASP A 136 47.48 -12.30 6.48
C ASP A 136 47.48 -11.52 7.81
N GLY A 137 46.54 -11.81 8.71
CA GLY A 137 46.37 -11.13 9.99
C GLY A 137 45.78 -9.72 9.88
N LEU A 138 45.36 -9.27 8.69
CA LEU A 138 44.64 -8.02 8.47
C LEU A 138 43.13 -8.24 8.60
N PRO A 139 42.34 -7.18 8.85
CA PRO A 139 40.87 -7.28 8.82
C PRO A 139 40.40 -7.89 7.50
N LEU A 140 39.55 -8.90 7.60
CA LEU A 140 38.99 -9.59 6.45
C LEU A 140 38.09 -8.64 5.67
N VAL A 141 38.46 -8.40 4.42
CA VAL A 141 37.67 -7.65 3.44
C VAL A 141 37.52 -8.53 2.22
N VAL A 142 36.28 -8.91 1.88
CA VAL A 142 36.01 -9.80 0.75
C VAL A 142 35.11 -9.10 -0.25
N ASP A 143 35.49 -9.17 -1.53
CA ASP A 143 34.65 -8.78 -2.63
C ASP A 143 33.77 -9.94 -3.07
N LEU A 144 32.47 -9.68 -3.16
CA LEU A 144 31.46 -10.63 -3.61
C LEU A 144 30.79 -10.08 -4.86
N ARG A 145 30.59 -10.95 -5.85
CA ARG A 145 29.73 -10.73 -7.02
C ARG A 145 28.45 -11.56 -6.90
N PRO A 146 27.39 -11.22 -7.66
CA PRO A 146 26.18 -12.02 -7.65
C PRO A 146 26.49 -13.47 -8.08
N GLY A 147 26.05 -14.43 -7.28
CA GLY A 147 26.33 -15.85 -7.41
C GLY A 147 27.53 -16.35 -6.59
N ASP A 148 28.36 -15.46 -6.05
CA ASP A 148 29.56 -15.87 -5.31
C ASP A 148 29.22 -16.42 -3.93
N THR A 149 29.99 -17.43 -3.52
CA THR A 149 29.97 -17.97 -2.16
C THR A 149 31.39 -17.97 -1.61
N ILE A 150 31.54 -17.42 -0.41
CA ILE A 150 32.82 -17.37 0.30
C ILE A 150 32.70 -18.11 1.62
N THR A 151 33.79 -18.73 2.05
CA THR A 151 33.90 -19.32 3.38
C THR A 151 34.60 -18.33 4.29
N LEU A 152 33.99 -18.04 5.43
CA LEU A 152 34.60 -17.18 6.44
C LEU A 152 35.68 -17.98 7.21
N PRO A 153 36.78 -17.33 7.60
CA PRO A 153 37.81 -17.93 8.46
C PRO A 153 37.24 -18.43 9.80
N ASP A 154 38.05 -19.19 10.53
CA ASP A 154 37.76 -19.67 11.89
C ASP A 154 36.47 -20.52 12.02
N GLY A 155 36.00 -21.08 10.90
CA GLY A 155 34.80 -21.91 10.87
C GLY A 155 33.51 -21.11 11.07
N LEU A 156 33.53 -19.79 10.87
CA LEU A 156 32.39 -18.89 11.07
C LEU A 156 31.26 -19.07 10.03
N GLY A 157 31.44 -19.97 9.07
CA GLY A 157 30.42 -20.39 8.10
C GLY A 157 30.71 -19.90 6.69
N THR A 158 29.66 -19.79 5.88
CA THR A 158 29.76 -19.32 4.49
C THR A 158 28.78 -18.17 4.25
N VAL A 159 29.15 -17.27 3.36
CA VAL A 159 28.31 -16.16 2.91
C VAL A 159 28.13 -16.32 1.40
N THR A 160 26.87 -16.41 0.97
CA THR A 160 26.50 -16.49 -0.44
C THR A 160 25.72 -15.26 -0.83
N TRP A 161 26.14 -14.60 -1.92
CA TRP A 161 25.31 -13.59 -2.55
C TRP A 161 24.52 -14.22 -3.69
N ASP A 162 23.23 -14.41 -3.49
CA ASP A 162 22.34 -15.06 -4.47
C ASP A 162 22.05 -14.12 -5.66
N SER A 163 21.35 -13.02 -5.40
CA SER A 163 20.95 -12.08 -6.45
C SER A 163 20.72 -10.66 -5.92
N LEU A 164 20.55 -9.72 -6.83
CA LEU A 164 20.15 -8.34 -6.54
C LEU A 164 18.85 -8.00 -7.28
N PRO A 165 17.69 -8.42 -6.74
CA PRO A 165 16.42 -8.12 -7.37
C PRO A 165 16.12 -6.62 -7.29
N ARG A 166 15.61 -6.04 -8.38
CA ARG A 166 15.12 -4.67 -8.34
C ARG A 166 13.84 -4.64 -7.51
N PHE A 167 13.79 -3.75 -6.53
CA PHE A 167 12.59 -3.45 -5.76
C PHE A 167 12.09 -2.05 -6.09
N VAL A 168 10.78 -1.85 -5.98
CA VAL A 168 10.15 -0.53 -6.02
C VAL A 168 9.45 -0.34 -4.70
N ALA A 169 9.78 0.73 -3.99
CA ALA A 169 9.05 1.14 -2.80
C ALA A 169 7.74 1.80 -3.24
N LEU A 170 6.63 1.06 -3.15
CA LEU A 170 5.29 1.60 -3.38
C LEU A 170 4.66 1.92 -2.03
N ASP A 171 4.42 3.20 -1.75
CA ASP A 171 3.63 3.62 -0.59
C ASP A 171 2.14 3.47 -0.91
N LEU A 172 1.57 2.36 -0.46
CA LEU A 172 0.14 2.05 -0.62
C LEU A 172 -0.60 2.47 0.65
N ARG A 173 -1.11 3.70 0.67
CA ARG A 173 -2.01 4.15 1.73
C ARG A 173 -3.43 3.64 1.47
N ALA A 174 -3.81 2.55 2.12
CA ALA A 174 -5.19 2.08 2.14
C ALA A 174 -6.00 2.87 3.18
N ASP A 175 -6.91 3.72 2.73
CA ASP A 175 -7.85 4.43 3.61
C ASP A 175 -9.25 3.79 3.51
N PRO A 176 -9.70 3.06 4.55
CA PRO A 176 -11.00 2.37 4.53
C PRO A 176 -12.19 3.34 4.57
N SER A 177 -11.99 4.64 4.82
CA SER A 177 -13.07 5.63 4.87
C SER A 177 -13.49 6.16 3.50
N LEU A 178 -12.61 6.07 2.49
CA LEU A 178 -12.88 6.56 1.13
C LEU A 178 -14.20 6.07 0.50
N PRO A 179 -14.56 4.77 0.54
CA PRO A 179 -15.84 4.33 -0.02
C PRO A 179 -17.06 4.90 0.72
N TRP A 180 -16.95 5.12 2.03
CA TRP A 180 -18.02 5.74 2.82
C TRP A 180 -18.17 7.23 2.52
N ILE A 181 -17.06 7.95 2.35
CA ILE A 181 -17.06 9.36 1.94
C ILE A 181 -17.70 9.52 0.55
N LEU A 182 -17.35 8.65 -0.40
CA LEU A 182 -17.97 8.64 -1.72
C LEU A 182 -19.48 8.35 -1.62
N GLY A 183 -19.87 7.33 -0.85
CA GLY A 183 -21.28 6.97 -0.66
C GLY A 183 -22.11 8.10 -0.06
N THR A 184 -21.61 8.75 0.99
CA THR A 184 -22.29 9.89 1.66
C THR A 184 -22.36 11.12 0.77
N SER A 185 -21.32 11.39 -0.03
CA SER A 185 -21.30 12.49 -0.99
C SER A 185 -22.33 12.28 -2.10
N LEU A 186 -22.41 11.07 -2.67
CA LEU A 186 -23.43 10.71 -3.66
C LEU A 186 -24.84 10.77 -3.08
N ALA A 187 -25.04 10.25 -1.87
CA ALA A 187 -26.33 10.32 -1.17
C ALA A 187 -26.77 11.77 -0.93
N SER A 188 -25.83 12.66 -0.57
CA SER A 188 -26.11 14.09 -0.37
C SER A 188 -26.52 14.77 -1.67
N LEU A 189 -25.79 14.51 -2.76
CA LEU A 189 -26.14 15.04 -4.09
C LEU A 189 -27.51 14.56 -4.56
N LEU A 190 -27.81 13.27 -4.37
CA LEU A 190 -29.14 12.71 -4.68
C LEU A 190 -30.23 13.34 -3.81
N GLY A 191 -30.00 13.51 -2.51
CA GLY A 191 -30.94 14.15 -1.60
C GLY A 191 -31.22 15.61 -1.98
N ILE A 192 -30.18 16.36 -2.37
CA ILE A 192 -30.31 17.72 -2.89
C ILE A 192 -31.09 17.70 -4.21
N GLY A 193 -30.77 16.79 -5.13
CA GLY A 193 -31.50 16.64 -6.39
C GLY A 193 -32.99 16.37 -6.16
N ILE A 194 -33.33 15.41 -5.31
CA ILE A 194 -34.72 15.12 -4.94
C ILE A 194 -35.38 16.35 -4.29
N SER A 195 -34.69 17.04 -3.38
CA SER A 195 -35.23 18.23 -2.71
C SER A 195 -35.57 19.37 -3.69
N LEU A 196 -34.71 19.60 -4.69
CA LEU A 196 -34.90 20.65 -5.68
C LEU A 196 -35.96 20.29 -6.72
N PHE A 197 -36.01 19.03 -7.15
CA PHE A 197 -36.91 18.58 -8.22
C PHE A 197 -38.24 18.02 -7.71
N ALA A 198 -38.41 17.78 -6.40
CA ALA A 198 -39.71 17.39 -5.84
C ALA A 198 -40.69 18.58 -5.91
N PRO A 199 -41.75 18.51 -6.74
CA PRO A 199 -42.66 19.63 -6.91
C PRO A 199 -43.50 19.82 -5.63
N ARG A 200 -43.34 20.95 -4.95
CA ARG A 200 -44.21 21.34 -3.85
C ARG A 200 -45.47 22.00 -4.39
N ARG A 201 -46.51 21.21 -4.62
CA ARG A 201 -47.82 21.71 -5.06
C ARG A 201 -48.62 22.20 -3.87
N ARG A 202 -49.07 23.45 -3.90
CA ARG A 202 -50.06 23.98 -2.96
C ARG A 202 -51.31 24.36 -3.72
N LEU A 203 -52.45 23.86 -3.27
CA LEU A 203 -53.76 24.14 -3.84
C LEU A 203 -54.60 24.83 -2.77
N TRP A 204 -55.35 25.86 -3.16
CA TRP A 204 -56.31 26.54 -2.31
C TRP A 204 -57.68 26.49 -2.97
N LEU A 205 -58.69 26.17 -2.17
CA LEU A 205 -60.10 26.23 -2.53
C LEU A 205 -60.78 27.24 -1.61
N ILE A 206 -61.54 28.16 -2.18
CA ILE A 206 -62.36 29.12 -1.44
C ILE A 206 -63.81 28.86 -1.82
N LEU A 207 -64.63 28.61 -0.80
CA LEU A 207 -66.05 28.33 -0.92
C LEU A 207 -66.80 29.52 -0.35
N THR A 208 -67.47 30.29 -1.19
CA THR A 208 -68.23 31.47 -0.79
C THR A 208 -69.72 31.19 -1.00
N PRO A 209 -70.54 31.18 0.06
CA PRO A 209 -72.00 31.05 -0.09
C PRO A 209 -72.55 32.25 -0.90
N GLY A 210 -73.36 31.99 -1.91
CA GLY A 210 -74.09 33.01 -2.67
C GLY A 210 -75.55 33.09 -2.24
N ASP A 211 -76.25 34.11 -2.74
CA ASP A 211 -77.70 34.20 -2.57
C ASP A 211 -78.41 33.23 -3.54
N GLU A 212 -79.45 32.56 -3.04
CA GLU A 212 -80.28 31.55 -3.74
C GLU A 212 -79.55 30.23 -4.11
N GLU A 213 -79.39 29.32 -3.14
CA GLU A 213 -78.95 27.90 -3.30
C GLU A 213 -77.65 27.64 -4.08
N HIS A 214 -76.84 28.66 -4.34
CA HIS A 214 -75.59 28.54 -5.07
C HIS A 214 -74.37 28.80 -4.16
N THR A 215 -73.31 28.01 -4.33
CA THR A 215 -72.00 28.25 -3.69
C THR A 215 -70.99 28.55 -4.78
N LEU A 216 -70.32 29.70 -4.69
CA LEU A 216 -69.20 30.05 -5.56
C LEU A 216 -67.97 29.27 -5.09
N VAL A 217 -67.35 28.52 -6.00
CA VAL A 217 -66.11 27.79 -5.75
C VAL A 217 -64.99 28.43 -6.55
N GLU A 218 -64.04 29.05 -5.87
CA GLU A 218 -62.81 29.55 -6.46
C GLU A 218 -61.66 28.62 -6.13
N ALA A 219 -60.73 28.44 -7.08
CA ALA A 219 -59.57 27.60 -6.86
C ALA A 219 -58.31 28.24 -7.43
N ALA A 220 -57.22 28.12 -6.68
CA ALA A 220 -55.90 28.59 -7.07
C ALA A 220 -54.85 27.49 -6.83
N ALA A 221 -53.83 27.46 -7.68
CA ALA A 221 -52.69 26.57 -7.53
C ALA A 221 -51.38 27.36 -7.55
N LEU A 222 -50.45 27.04 -6.65
CA LEU A 222 -49.06 27.47 -6.71
C LEU A 222 -48.21 26.23 -7.02
N ALA A 223 -47.77 26.17 -8.27
CA ALA A 223 -46.85 25.19 -8.80
C ALA A 223 -46.09 25.80 -10.00
N PRO A 224 -44.94 25.23 -10.41
CA PRO A 224 -44.25 25.65 -11.62
C PRO A 224 -45.16 25.59 -12.87
N PRO A 225 -45.06 26.52 -13.83
CA PRO A 225 -45.98 26.63 -14.97
C PRO A 225 -46.09 25.36 -15.84
N HIS A 226 -45.02 24.58 -15.93
CA HIS A 226 -44.94 23.33 -16.69
C HIS A 226 -45.48 22.08 -15.93
N ASP A 227 -45.96 22.22 -14.69
CA ASP A 227 -46.44 21.10 -13.88
C ASP A 227 -47.90 20.75 -14.21
N GLU A 228 -48.11 19.93 -15.25
CA GLU A 228 -49.45 19.51 -15.69
C GLU A 228 -50.27 18.83 -14.59
N ALA A 229 -49.60 18.16 -13.65
CA ALA A 229 -50.28 17.43 -12.59
C ALA A 229 -50.83 18.38 -11.50
N ALA A 230 -50.29 19.58 -11.34
CA ALA A 230 -50.93 20.62 -10.54
C ALA A 230 -52.23 21.11 -11.19
N THR A 231 -52.24 21.31 -12.51
CA THR A 231 -53.44 21.67 -13.29
C THR A 231 -54.51 20.58 -13.21
N ARG A 232 -54.12 19.30 -13.36
CA ARG A 232 -55.04 18.16 -13.21
C ARG A 232 -55.63 18.07 -11.79
N ALA A 233 -54.81 18.29 -10.77
CA ALA A 233 -55.27 18.26 -9.38
C ALA A 233 -56.23 19.42 -9.07
N LEU A 234 -55.95 20.62 -9.57
CA LEU A 234 -56.85 21.78 -9.44
C LEU A 234 -58.20 21.54 -10.13
N ALA A 235 -58.18 21.02 -11.37
CA ALA A 235 -59.39 20.69 -12.12
C ALA A 235 -60.22 19.59 -11.44
N SER A 236 -59.56 18.57 -10.89
CA SER A 236 -60.22 17.50 -10.13
C SER A 236 -60.86 18.03 -8.85
N ALA A 237 -60.13 18.89 -8.12
CA ALA A 237 -60.61 19.52 -6.89
C ALA A 237 -61.82 20.42 -7.13
N LEU A 238 -61.78 21.24 -8.20
CA LEU A 238 -62.92 22.06 -8.65
C LEU A 238 -64.13 21.22 -9.06
N ALA A 239 -63.92 20.13 -9.78
CA ALA A 239 -65.01 19.25 -10.21
C ALA A 239 -65.72 18.63 -8.99
N VAL A 240 -64.95 18.09 -8.05
CA VAL A 240 -65.49 17.52 -6.79
C VAL A 240 -66.24 18.59 -5.98
N ALA A 241 -65.65 19.78 -5.80
CA ALA A 241 -66.25 20.85 -5.00
C ALA A 241 -67.50 21.46 -5.65
N SER A 242 -67.63 21.42 -6.98
CA SER A 242 -68.80 21.90 -7.72
C SER A 242 -69.87 20.82 -7.95
N GLY A 243 -69.70 19.61 -7.39
CA GLY A 243 -70.64 18.50 -7.56
C GLY A 243 -70.70 17.93 -8.98
N LYS A 244 -69.72 18.26 -9.84
CA LYS A 244 -69.60 17.72 -11.21
C LYS A 244 -68.72 16.47 -11.21
N PRO A 245 -68.99 15.47 -12.07
CA PRO A 245 -68.10 14.30 -12.16
C PRO A 245 -66.69 14.74 -12.58
N ALA A 246 -65.67 14.23 -11.89
CA ALA A 246 -64.28 14.57 -12.16
C ALA A 246 -63.92 14.28 -13.63
N PRO A 247 -63.18 15.16 -14.32
CA PRO A 247 -62.77 14.92 -15.70
C PRO A 247 -61.90 13.66 -15.76
N ARG A 248 -62.32 12.66 -16.55
CA ARG A 248 -61.49 11.47 -16.81
C ARG A 248 -60.25 11.86 -17.62
N PRO A 249 -59.11 11.19 -17.41
CA PRO A 249 -57.94 11.39 -18.25
C PRO A 249 -58.31 11.08 -19.71
N ARG A 250 -57.99 12.00 -20.64
CA ARG A 250 -57.94 11.63 -22.06
C ARG A 250 -56.84 10.58 -22.19
N ALA A 251 -57.18 9.39 -22.69
CA ALA A 251 -56.17 8.46 -23.17
C ALA A 251 -55.32 9.18 -24.22
N TYR A 252 -54.01 9.11 -24.04
CA TYR A 252 -53.04 9.58 -25.03
C TYR A 252 -53.35 8.84 -26.34
N GLN A 253 -53.82 9.56 -27.37
CA GLN A 253 -53.76 9.02 -28.73
C GLN A 253 -52.29 9.09 -29.14
N GLU A 254 -51.65 7.93 -29.18
CA GLU A 254 -50.42 7.75 -29.94
C GLU A 254 -50.78 7.91 -31.42
N ASP A 255 -50.52 9.09 -31.97
CA ASP A 255 -50.38 9.25 -33.41
C ASP A 255 -48.89 9.12 -33.75
N LEU A 256 -48.59 8.06 -34.49
CA LEU A 256 -47.33 7.72 -35.17
C LEU A 256 -46.93 8.77 -36.21
#